data_AF-A0A1J4NN33-F1
#
_entry.id   AF-A0A1J4NN33-F1
#
_cell.length_a   1.000
_cell.length_b   1.000
_cell.length_c   1.000
_cell.angle_alpha   90.00
_cell.angle_beta   90.00
_cell.angle_gamma   90.00
#
_symmetry.space_group_name_H-M   'P 1'
#
loop_
_entity.id
_entity.type
_entity.pdbx_description
1 polymer ?
#
loop_
_entity_poly.entity_id
_entity_poly.type
_entity_poly.pdbx_seq_one_letter_code
_entity_poly.pdbx_strand_id
1 'polypeptide(L)'
;MTATATIDEIVCLRPSTSTDFSLAGVIDGLLQPVYNLVPGGSVLQQVTGNPDVGQMIQSALDDEPDDLYVTTDSNAGADHAVWPGGSTFSAGAGAQIPLGVQLTVDGSQDVFLWDQDDVSADDLLGSVTITEDEQGSGSLSKLAHSEEEHSYYYVEYHVD
;
A
#
# COMPACT_ATOMS: atom_id res chain seq x y z
N MET A 1 9.63 24.08 -1.58
CA MET A 1 10.09 24.04 -0.17
C MET A 1 10.49 22.59 0.03
N THR A 2 10.57 22.04 1.23
CA THR A 2 10.71 20.58 1.38
C THR A 2 9.64 20.19 2.39
N ALA A 3 8.76 19.27 2.01
CA ALA A 3 7.67 18.81 2.85
C ALA A 3 8.05 17.52 3.57
N THR A 4 7.32 17.18 4.63
CA THR A 4 7.46 15.88 5.30
C THR A 4 6.20 15.07 5.06
N ALA A 5 6.34 13.89 4.47
CA ALA A 5 5.24 12.93 4.36
C ALA A 5 5.33 11.92 5.49
N THR A 6 4.22 11.63 6.16
CA THR A 6 4.13 10.53 7.12
C THR A 6 3.24 9.46 6.51
N ILE A 7 3.76 8.24 6.35
CA ILE A 7 2.96 7.05 6.03
C ILE A 7 2.37 6.55 7.34
N ASP A 8 1.06 6.68 7.47
CA ASP A 8 0.32 6.35 8.68
C ASP A 8 0.03 4.84 8.74
N GLU A 9 -0.53 4.31 7.66
CA GLU A 9 -1.04 2.94 7.58
C GLU A 9 -0.91 2.39 6.15
N ILE A 10 -0.67 1.08 6.05
CA ILE A 10 -0.87 0.31 4.83
C ILE A 10 -2.03 -0.66 5.06
N VAL A 11 -2.99 -0.68 4.13
CA VAL A 11 -4.11 -1.63 4.14
C VAL A 11 -3.91 -2.64 3.03
N CYS A 12 -3.67 -3.90 3.38
CA CYS A 12 -3.65 -5.00 2.43
C CYS A 12 -5.09 -5.30 2.01
N LEU A 13 -5.43 -5.12 0.74
CA LEU A 13 -6.73 -5.54 0.22
C LEU A 13 -6.66 -6.96 -0.34
N ARG A 14 -5.53 -7.30 -0.97
CA ARG A 14 -5.21 -8.62 -1.49
C ARG A 14 -3.69 -8.77 -1.52
N PRO A 15 -3.11 -9.80 -0.86
CA PRO A 15 -1.69 -10.10 -0.96
C PRO A 15 -1.35 -10.57 -2.38
N SER A 16 -0.07 -10.76 -2.66
CA SER A 16 0.39 -11.38 -3.91
C SER A 16 -0.27 -12.74 -4.11
N THR A 17 -0.47 -13.10 -5.38
CA THR A 17 -1.03 -14.40 -5.71
C THR A 17 -0.59 -14.86 -7.08
N SER A 18 -0.27 -16.14 -7.18
CA SER A 18 -0.01 -16.82 -8.45
C SER A 18 -1.29 -17.21 -9.21
N THR A 19 -2.47 -16.90 -8.65
CA THR A 19 -3.75 -17.22 -9.28
C THR A 19 -4.24 -16.07 -10.16
N ASP A 20 -4.57 -16.39 -11.42
CA ASP A 20 -5.18 -15.43 -12.35
C ASP A 20 -6.44 -14.82 -11.73
N PHE A 21 -6.36 -13.53 -11.36
CA PHE A 21 -7.48 -12.78 -10.80
C PHE A 21 -7.99 -11.76 -11.82
N SER A 22 -9.29 -11.80 -12.14
CA SER A 22 -9.90 -10.83 -13.04
C SER A 22 -10.42 -9.62 -12.29
N LEU A 23 -9.76 -8.50 -12.50
CA LEU A 23 -10.06 -7.20 -11.91
C LEU A 23 -11.22 -6.44 -12.58
N ALA A 24 -11.80 -7.02 -13.64
CA ALA A 24 -12.68 -6.29 -14.57
C ALA A 24 -13.92 -5.65 -13.94
N GLY A 25 -14.28 -5.97 -12.68
CA GLY A 25 -15.34 -5.30 -11.91
C GLY A 25 -14.88 -4.38 -10.78
N VAL A 26 -13.62 -4.45 -10.34
CA VAL A 26 -13.15 -3.79 -9.09
C VAL A 26 -12.34 -2.51 -9.38
N ILE A 27 -11.75 -2.40 -10.58
CA ILE A 27 -10.84 -1.32 -10.99
C ILE A 27 -11.48 0.07 -10.85
N ASP A 28 -12.70 0.27 -11.35
CA ASP A 28 -13.34 1.59 -11.31
C ASP A 28 -13.65 2.07 -9.89
N GLY A 29 -13.80 1.14 -8.93
CA GLY A 29 -14.02 1.44 -7.51
C GLY A 29 -12.72 1.65 -6.71
N LEU A 30 -11.63 0.99 -7.11
CA LEU A 30 -10.32 1.06 -6.43
C LEU A 30 -9.45 2.24 -6.92
N LEU A 31 -9.55 2.59 -8.20
CA LEU A 31 -8.71 3.62 -8.82
C LEU A 31 -9.13 5.05 -8.53
N GLN A 32 -10.23 5.28 -7.82
CA GLN A 32 -10.53 6.61 -7.32
C GLN A 32 -9.65 6.87 -6.10
N PRO A 33 -8.72 7.84 -6.17
CA PRO A 33 -7.98 8.20 -4.97
C PRO A 33 -8.99 8.71 -3.96
N VAL A 34 -8.98 8.13 -2.77
CA VAL A 34 -9.91 8.53 -1.72
C VAL A 34 -9.34 9.81 -1.11
N TYR A 35 -9.70 10.94 -1.73
CA TYR A 35 -9.20 12.27 -1.39
C TYR A 35 -9.83 12.89 -0.14
N ASN A 36 -10.64 12.15 0.62
CA ASN A 36 -11.30 12.67 1.82
C ASN A 36 -11.65 11.52 2.76
N LEU A 37 -10.65 10.96 3.43
CA LEU A 37 -10.95 10.15 4.60
C LEU A 37 -11.60 11.08 5.63
N VAL A 38 -12.78 10.68 6.13
CA VAL A 38 -13.40 11.39 7.24
C VAL A 38 -12.36 11.40 8.37
N PRO A 39 -12.07 12.53 9.04
CA PRO A 39 -11.10 12.55 10.12
C PRO A 39 -11.41 11.45 11.16
N GLY A 40 -10.51 10.46 11.28
CA GLY A 40 -10.67 9.28 12.14
C GLY A 40 -11.43 8.08 11.55
N GLY A 41 -11.77 8.09 10.27
CA GLY A 41 -12.28 6.93 9.53
C GLY A 41 -11.14 6.18 8.86
N SER A 42 -11.11 4.85 8.95
CA SER A 42 -10.07 4.06 8.28
C SER A 42 -10.40 3.87 6.80
N VAL A 43 -9.37 3.88 5.95
CA VAL A 43 -9.50 3.51 4.53
C VAL A 43 -10.28 2.19 4.41
N LEU A 44 -9.98 1.21 5.27
CA LEU A 44 -10.67 -0.08 5.27
C LEU A 44 -12.19 0.05 5.42
N GLN A 45 -12.70 0.89 6.31
CA GLN A 45 -14.15 1.08 6.47
C GLN A 45 -14.81 1.71 5.24
N GLN A 46 -14.11 2.65 4.59
CA GLN A 46 -14.63 3.28 3.38
C GLN A 46 -14.62 2.33 2.19
N VAL A 47 -13.56 1.55 2.03
CA VAL A 47 -13.40 0.63 0.89
C VAL A 47 -14.23 -0.63 1.07
N THR A 48 -14.39 -1.16 2.29
CA THR A 48 -15.32 -2.29 2.54
C THR A 48 -16.79 -1.90 2.42
N GLY A 49 -17.11 -0.61 2.44
CA GLY A 49 -18.42 -0.10 2.03
C GLY A 49 -18.71 -0.30 0.53
N ASN A 50 -17.67 -0.51 -0.29
CA ASN A 50 -17.80 -0.96 -1.66
C ASN A 50 -17.90 -2.50 -1.69
N PRO A 51 -19.04 -3.07 -2.16
CA PRO A 51 -19.23 -4.52 -2.18
C PRO A 51 -18.18 -5.25 -3.03
N ASP A 52 -17.65 -4.63 -4.07
CA ASP A 52 -16.67 -5.25 -4.97
C ASP A 52 -15.30 -5.38 -4.27
N VAL A 53 -14.90 -4.34 -3.51
CA VAL A 53 -13.66 -4.39 -2.71
C VAL A 53 -13.82 -5.37 -1.54
N GLY A 54 -14.98 -5.38 -0.89
CA GLY A 54 -15.29 -6.35 0.16
C GLY A 54 -15.23 -7.80 -0.36
N GLN A 55 -15.74 -8.07 -1.57
CA GLN A 55 -15.62 -9.38 -2.21
C GLN A 55 -14.18 -9.75 -2.55
N MET A 56 -13.39 -8.79 -3.03
CA MET A 56 -11.97 -9.01 -3.32
C MET A 56 -11.21 -9.46 -2.06
N ILE A 57 -11.35 -8.70 -0.95
CA ILE A 57 -10.75 -9.07 0.34
C ILE A 57 -11.25 -10.46 0.78
N GLN A 58 -12.55 -10.69 0.69
CA GLN A 58 -13.16 -11.95 1.11
C GLN A 58 -12.66 -13.16 0.32
N SER A 59 -12.40 -12.99 -0.99
CA SER A 59 -11.82 -14.04 -1.84
C SER A 59 -10.34 -14.28 -1.60
N ALA A 60 -9.67 -13.35 -0.90
CA ALA A 60 -8.24 -13.38 -0.62
C ALA A 60 -7.91 -13.84 0.81
N LEU A 61 -8.91 -14.12 1.66
CA LEU A 61 -8.67 -14.47 3.07
C LEU A 61 -7.88 -15.78 3.26
N ASP A 62 -7.94 -16.67 2.27
CA ASP A 62 -7.23 -17.95 2.29
C ASP A 62 -5.91 -17.90 1.48
N ASP A 63 -5.58 -16.76 0.87
CA ASP A 63 -4.29 -16.56 0.19
C ASP A 63 -3.16 -16.45 1.23
N GLU A 64 -1.93 -16.81 0.81
CA GLU A 64 -0.76 -16.69 1.67
C GLU A 64 -0.47 -15.19 1.94
N PRO A 65 -0.20 -14.78 3.18
CA PRO A 65 0.19 -13.41 3.48
C PRO A 65 1.54 -13.06 2.84
N ASP A 66 1.70 -11.82 2.41
CA ASP A 66 3.01 -11.31 1.95
C ASP A 66 3.91 -11.02 3.16
N ASP A 67 5.21 -11.24 3.03
CA ASP A 67 6.24 -10.77 3.94
C ASP A 67 6.62 -9.32 3.58
N LEU A 68 5.71 -8.40 3.89
CA LEU A 68 5.75 -7.00 3.48
C LEU A 68 6.91 -6.21 4.08
N TYR A 69 7.64 -5.48 3.24
CA TYR A 69 8.51 -4.38 3.63
C TYR A 69 8.41 -3.19 2.66
N VAL A 70 8.93 -2.03 3.07
CA VAL A 70 8.82 -0.78 2.32
C VAL A 70 10.18 -0.15 2.08
N THR A 71 10.41 0.33 0.86
CA THR A 71 11.60 1.10 0.46
C THR A 71 11.21 2.45 -0.14
N THR A 72 12.18 3.37 -0.18
CA THR A 72 12.03 4.71 -0.80
C THR A 72 12.84 4.86 -2.09
N ASP A 73 13.45 3.77 -2.53
CA ASP A 73 14.11 3.65 -3.82
C ASP A 73 13.72 2.31 -4.46
N SER A 74 13.98 2.18 -5.75
CA SER A 74 13.54 1.01 -6.53
C SER A 74 14.41 -0.24 -6.31
N ASN A 75 15.26 -0.28 -5.29
CA ASN A 75 16.05 -1.47 -4.97
C ASN A 75 15.30 -2.29 -3.93
N ALA A 76 15.09 -3.56 -4.27
CA ALA A 76 14.61 -4.57 -3.35
C ALA A 76 15.69 -4.95 -2.31
N GLY A 77 15.26 -5.61 -1.24
CA GLY A 77 16.07 -6.12 -0.14
C GLY A 77 15.68 -5.49 1.19
N ALA A 78 15.50 -6.32 2.22
CA ALA A 78 15.16 -5.85 3.57
C ALA A 78 16.22 -4.92 4.19
N ASP A 79 17.46 -4.93 3.68
CA ASP A 79 18.52 -3.99 4.07
C ASP A 79 18.33 -2.57 3.52
N HIS A 80 17.53 -2.43 2.46
CA HIS A 80 17.05 -1.16 1.91
C HIS A 80 15.73 -0.69 2.56
N ALA A 81 15.14 -1.51 3.43
CA ALA A 81 13.83 -1.22 4.02
C ALA A 81 13.89 0.00 4.95
N VAL A 82 13.03 0.98 4.66
CA VAL A 82 12.72 2.07 5.61
C VAL A 82 11.73 1.62 6.68
N TRP A 83 11.00 0.53 6.42
CA TRP A 83 10.09 -0.13 7.37
C TRP A 83 9.90 -1.61 7.00
N PRO A 84 9.78 -2.51 7.99
CA PRO A 84 9.95 -2.32 9.43
C PRO A 84 11.43 -2.16 9.87
N GLY A 85 12.36 -2.04 8.92
CA GLY A 85 13.77 -1.76 9.14
C GLY A 85 14.60 -3.03 9.34
N GLY A 86 15.02 -3.67 8.24
CA GLY A 86 15.81 -4.91 8.27
C GLY A 86 14.99 -6.19 8.54
N SER A 87 13.67 -6.13 8.40
CA SER A 87 12.75 -7.25 8.60
C SER A 87 11.50 -7.06 7.74
N THR A 88 10.48 -7.88 7.94
CA THR A 88 9.20 -7.88 7.21
C THR A 88 8.03 -7.96 8.17
N PHE A 89 6.84 -7.73 7.63
CA PHE A 89 5.59 -7.86 8.35
C PHE A 89 4.59 -8.70 7.55
N SER A 90 4.04 -9.74 8.17
CA SER A 90 3.05 -10.59 7.51
C SER A 90 1.75 -9.84 7.21
N ALA A 91 1.48 -9.62 5.92
CA ALA A 91 0.38 -8.82 5.39
C ALA A 91 -0.65 -9.70 4.68
N GLY A 92 -1.65 -10.18 5.43
CA GLY A 92 -2.78 -10.91 4.87
C GLY A 92 -3.91 -9.99 4.40
N ALA A 93 -4.83 -10.52 3.60
CA ALA A 93 -5.99 -9.77 3.10
C ALA A 93 -6.81 -9.13 4.23
N GLY A 94 -7.08 -7.82 4.11
CA GLY A 94 -7.79 -7.00 5.09
C GLY A 94 -6.93 -6.50 6.26
N ALA A 95 -5.63 -6.82 6.27
CA ALA A 95 -4.73 -6.32 7.31
C ALA A 95 -4.59 -4.79 7.25
N GLN A 96 -4.65 -4.17 8.43
CA GLN A 96 -4.37 -2.75 8.66
C GLN A 96 -3.03 -2.68 9.41
N ILE A 97 -2.03 -2.09 8.76
CA ILE A 97 -0.63 -2.18 9.16
C ILE A 97 -0.14 -0.77 9.47
N PRO A 98 -0.02 -0.38 10.76
CA PRO A 98 0.47 0.93 11.12
C PRO A 98 1.98 1.04 10.87
N LEU A 99 2.40 2.07 10.13
CA LEU A 99 3.81 2.29 9.77
C LEU A 99 4.44 3.40 10.63
N GLY A 100 3.85 4.60 10.59
CA GLY A 100 4.38 5.79 11.27
C GLY A 100 5.73 6.27 10.72
N VAL A 101 5.99 6.03 9.43
CA VAL A 101 7.27 6.34 8.78
C VAL A 101 7.25 7.76 8.23
N GLN A 102 8.27 8.56 8.57
CA GLN A 102 8.43 9.92 8.05
C GLN A 102 9.44 9.96 6.91
N LEU A 103 9.04 10.55 5.79
CA LEU A 103 9.80 10.68 4.56
C LEU A 103 9.95 12.16 4.19
N THR A 104 11.12 12.51 3.67
CA THR A 104 11.35 13.85 3.12
C THR A 104 10.83 13.88 1.68
N VAL A 105 10.06 14.90 1.33
CA VAL A 105 9.52 15.10 -0.02
C VAL A 105 10.08 16.39 -0.61
N ASP A 106 11.00 16.24 -1.58
CA ASP A 106 11.55 17.34 -2.39
C ASP A 106 11.02 17.18 -3.83
N GLY A 107 9.93 17.89 -4.15
CA GLY A 107 9.13 17.65 -5.36
C GLY A 107 8.28 16.38 -5.28
N SER A 108 8.91 15.20 -5.20
CA SER A 108 8.22 13.91 -5.09
C SER A 108 9.05 12.84 -4.39
N GLN A 109 8.39 11.89 -3.74
CA GLN A 109 8.99 10.72 -3.11
C GLN A 109 8.20 9.46 -3.49
N ASP A 110 8.89 8.48 -4.07
CA ASP A 110 8.29 7.18 -4.35
C ASP A 110 8.38 6.28 -3.13
N VAL A 111 7.36 5.46 -2.95
CA VAL A 111 7.25 4.45 -1.90
C VAL A 111 6.96 3.13 -2.58
N PHE A 112 7.82 2.14 -2.38
CA PHE A 112 7.70 0.82 -2.99
C PHE A 112 7.38 -0.20 -1.90
N LEU A 113 6.40 -1.06 -2.17
CA LEU A 113 6.00 -2.16 -1.31
C LEU A 113 6.51 -3.46 -1.94
N TRP A 114 7.12 -4.29 -1.13
CA TRP A 114 7.77 -5.51 -1.57
C TRP A 114 7.35 -6.68 -0.72
N ASP A 115 7.29 -7.85 -1.35
CA ASP A 115 7.24 -9.14 -0.67
C ASP A 115 8.64 -9.74 -0.64
N GLN A 116 9.09 -10.16 0.55
CA GLN A 116 10.39 -10.80 0.67
C GLN A 116 10.28 -12.28 0.29
N ASP A 117 11.15 -12.73 -0.61
CA ASP A 117 11.28 -14.16 -0.92
C ASP A 117 12.65 -14.69 -0.49
N ASP A 118 12.65 -15.74 0.33
CA ASP A 118 13.87 -16.39 0.83
C ASP A 118 14.64 -17.18 -0.25
N VAL A 119 13.96 -17.57 -1.34
CA VAL A 119 14.51 -18.43 -2.40
C VAL A 119 14.59 -17.77 -3.77
N SER A 120 13.82 -16.68 -3.97
CA SER A 120 13.78 -15.89 -5.21
C SER A 120 14.36 -14.49 -5.02
N ALA A 121 14.20 -13.64 -6.04
CA ALA A 121 14.24 -12.20 -5.82
C ALA A 121 12.91 -11.77 -5.19
N ASP A 122 12.96 -10.74 -4.36
CA ASP A 122 11.77 -10.13 -3.76
C ASP A 122 10.85 -9.54 -4.83
N ASP A 123 9.54 -9.67 -4.61
CA ASP A 123 8.52 -9.32 -5.59
C ASP A 123 7.94 -7.92 -5.33
N LEU A 124 7.77 -7.14 -6.40
CA LEU A 124 7.21 -5.79 -6.29
C LEU A 124 5.69 -5.88 -6.18
N LEU A 125 5.16 -5.54 -5.00
CA LEU A 125 3.72 -5.51 -4.73
C LEU A 125 3.05 -4.24 -5.27
N GLY A 126 3.83 -3.19 -5.49
CA GLY A 126 3.38 -1.95 -6.11
C GLY A 126 4.09 -0.74 -5.55
N SER A 127 3.75 0.43 -6.08
CA SER A 127 4.32 1.68 -5.60
C SER A 127 3.32 2.84 -5.67
N VAL A 128 3.61 3.87 -4.88
CA VAL A 128 2.92 5.15 -4.93
C VAL A 128 3.94 6.29 -4.93
N THR A 129 3.61 7.37 -5.63
CA THR A 129 4.40 8.60 -5.61
C THR A 129 3.68 9.63 -4.76
N ILE A 130 4.29 10.09 -3.68
CA ILE A 130 3.83 11.22 -2.86
C ILE A 130 4.47 12.50 -3.39
N THR A 131 3.71 13.59 -3.52
CA THR A 131 4.23 14.85 -4.10
C THR A 131 4.14 16.01 -3.12
N GLU A 132 5.06 16.97 -3.21
CA GLU A 132 5.09 18.15 -2.35
C GLU A 132 3.79 18.98 -2.45
N ASP A 133 3.16 19.00 -3.63
CA ASP A 133 1.89 19.72 -3.88
C ASP A 133 0.69 19.18 -3.07
N GLU A 134 0.85 18.03 -2.40
CA GLU A 134 -0.17 17.44 -1.53
C GLU A 134 -0.15 18.03 -0.10
N GLN A 135 0.86 18.86 0.21
CA GLN A 135 1.03 19.50 1.51
C GLN A 135 -0.23 20.22 2.00
N GLY A 136 -0.64 19.93 3.23
CA GLY A 136 -1.81 20.55 3.87
C GLY A 136 -3.17 20.06 3.37
N SER A 137 -3.21 19.02 2.53
CA SER A 137 -4.46 18.40 2.06
C SER A 137 -5.15 17.51 3.10
N GLY A 138 -4.49 17.27 4.25
CA GLY A 138 -4.95 16.34 5.28
C GLY A 138 -4.53 14.89 4.99
N SER A 139 -5.29 13.93 5.50
CA SER A 139 -5.07 12.50 5.24
C SER A 139 -5.48 12.14 3.81
N LEU A 140 -4.57 11.46 3.12
CA LEU A 140 -4.67 11.02 1.74
C LEU A 140 -4.48 9.52 1.68
N SER A 141 -4.94 8.91 0.57
CA SER A 141 -4.63 7.52 0.28
C SER A 141 -4.42 7.30 -1.21
N LYS A 142 -3.49 6.41 -1.53
CA LYS A 142 -3.18 5.96 -2.90
C LYS A 142 -3.12 4.45 -2.96
N LEU A 143 -3.51 3.90 -4.10
CA LEU A 143 -3.45 2.47 -4.37
C LEU A 143 -2.07 2.13 -4.95
N ALA A 144 -1.30 1.33 -4.22
CA ALA A 144 -0.19 0.55 -4.75
C ALA A 144 -0.74 -0.77 -5.29
N HIS A 145 -0.41 -1.11 -6.54
CA HIS A 145 -0.78 -2.39 -7.11
C HIS A 145 0.31 -2.92 -8.05
N SER A 146 0.35 -4.24 -8.19
CA SER A 146 1.18 -4.95 -9.16
C SER A 146 0.29 -5.77 -10.07
N GLU A 147 0.41 -5.56 -11.39
CA GLU A 147 -0.28 -6.40 -12.36
C GLU A 147 0.34 -7.80 -12.44
N GLU A 148 1.65 -7.92 -12.18
CA GLU A 148 2.41 -9.16 -12.20
C GLU A 148 2.07 -10.03 -10.98
N GLU A 149 2.04 -9.43 -9.79
CA GLU A 149 1.76 -10.14 -8.53
C GLU A 149 0.27 -10.20 -8.16
N HIS A 150 -0.58 -9.51 -8.92
CA HIS A 150 -2.01 -9.39 -8.64
C HIS A 150 -2.33 -8.89 -7.21
N SER A 151 -1.46 -8.06 -6.64
CA SER A 151 -1.56 -7.54 -5.28
C SER A 151 -2.13 -6.11 -5.23
N TYR A 152 -2.79 -5.78 -4.11
CA TYR A 152 -3.51 -4.52 -3.91
C TYR A 152 -3.35 -4.00 -2.50
N TYR A 153 -2.77 -2.80 -2.39
CA TYR A 153 -2.47 -2.14 -1.14
C TYR A 153 -2.90 -0.67 -1.17
N TYR A 154 -3.64 -0.22 -0.16
CA TYR A 154 -3.77 1.23 0.07
C TYR A 154 -2.66 1.72 0.99
N VAL A 155 -2.00 2.80 0.58
CA VAL A 155 -1.05 3.54 1.40
C VAL A 155 -1.75 4.80 1.89
N GLU A 156 -1.98 4.89 3.20
CA GLU A 156 -2.54 6.07 3.87
C GLU A 156 -1.40 6.95 4.40
N TYR A 157 -1.47 8.24 4.11
CA TYR A 157 -0.41 9.19 4.46
C TYR A 157 -0.94 10.61 4.58
N HIS A 158 -0.16 11.49 5.20
CA HIS A 158 -0.36 12.94 5.15
C HIS A 158 0.95 13.65 4.83
N VAL A 159 0.84 14.88 4.33
CA VAL A 159 1.99 15.74 3.98
C VAL A 159 1.90 17.06 4.73
N ASP A 160 2.92 17.32 5.56
CA ASP A 160 3.06 18.51 6.42
C ASP A 160 4.01 19.57 5.84
#